data_AF-A0A3E5DNL1-F1
#
_entry.id   AF-A0A3E5DNL1-F1
#
_cell.length_a   1.000
_cell.length_b   1.000
_cell.length_c   1.000
_cell.angle_alpha   90.00
_cell.angle_beta   90.00
_cell.angle_gamma   90.00
#
_symmetry.space_group_name_H-M   'P 1'
#
loop_
_entity.id
_entity.type
_entity.pdbx_description
1 polymer ?
#
loop_
_entity_poly.entity_id
_entity_poly.type
_entity_poly.pdbx_seq_one_letter_code
_entity_poly.pdbx_strand_id
1 'polypeptide(L)' 'MAATVLNSTQVHLLQMFQVDDSQKGLEELKELLYSYYSKKMDESLNELWDSGVLDQKRLDEINNMDLPK' A
#
# COMPACT_ATOMS: atom_id res chain seq x y z
N MET A 1 -1.54 -13.83 20.78
CA MET A 1 -1.23 -12.68 19.90
C MET A 1 -0.06 -13.11 19.02
N ALA A 2 -0.26 -13.25 17.72
CA ALA A 2 0.86 -13.54 16.81
C ALA A 2 1.73 -12.28 16.75
N ALA A 3 2.99 -12.39 17.20
CA ALA A 3 3.96 -11.32 17.01
C ALA A 3 4.20 -11.21 15.50
N THR A 4 3.67 -10.16 14.87
CA THR A 4 4.02 -9.81 13.49
C THR A 4 5.51 -9.45 13.48
N VAL A 5 6.34 -10.40 13.04
CA VAL A 5 7.76 -10.15 12.83
C VAL A 5 7.83 -9.12 11.71
N LEU A 6 8.28 -7.92 12.06
CA LEU A 6 8.44 -6.84 11.09
C LEU A 6 9.53 -7.25 10.10
N ASN A 7 9.24 -7.09 8.81
CA ASN A 7 10.22 -7.34 7.77
C ASN A 7 11.32 -6.25 7.76
N SER A 8 12.43 -6.49 7.05
CA SER A 8 13.57 -5.57 7.04
C SER A 8 13.20 -4.15 6.65
N THR A 9 12.25 -3.98 5.72
CA THR A 9 11.77 -2.66 5.29
C THR A 9 11.01 -1.96 6.41
N GLN A 10 10.14 -2.66 7.12
CA GLN A 10 9.40 -2.13 8.27
C GLN A 10 10.34 -1.73 9.41
N VAL A 11 11.38 -2.53 9.69
CA VAL A 11 12.40 -2.20 10.70
C VAL A 11 13.22 -0.98 10.27
N HIS A 12 13.58 -0.87 8.99
CA HIS A 12 14.34 0.27 8.49
C HIS A 12 13.54 1.57 8.52
N LEU A 13 12.24 1.53 8.24
CA LEU A 13 11.33 2.66 8.42
C LEU A 13 11.24 3.09 9.89
N LEU A 14 11.17 2.14 10.82
CA LEU A 14 11.21 2.43 12.26
C LEU A 14 12.51 3.11 12.70
N GLN A 15 13.64 2.72 12.11
CA GLN A 15 14.93 3.38 12.35
C GLN A 15 14.95 4.80 11.78
N MET A 16 14.33 5.04 10.61
CA MET A 16 14.20 6.39 10.05
C MET A 16 13.34 7.31 10.94
N PHE A 17 12.31 6.78 11.61
CA PHE A 17 11.53 7.54 12.60
C PHE A 17 12.33 7.91 13.86
N GLN A 18 13.49 7.30 14.12
CA GLN A 18 14.37 7.75 15.21
C GLN A 18 15.17 9.01 14.84
N VAL A 19 15.21 9.39 13.56
CA VAL A 19 15.98 10.54 13.05
C VAL A 19 15.21 11.86 13.20
N ASP A 20 13.88 11.81 13.11
CA ASP A 20 12.98 12.94 13.31
C ASP A 20 11.80 12.48 14.16
N ASP A 21 11.78 12.89 15.44
CA ASP A 21 10.71 12.57 16.39
C ASP A 21 9.53 13.55 16.32
N SER A 22 9.60 14.51 15.40
CA SER A 22 8.56 15.50 15.25
C SER A 22 7.30 14.89 14.66
N GLN A 23 6.15 15.30 15.20
CA GLN A 23 4.84 14.88 14.69
C GLN A 23 4.66 15.25 13.21
N LYS A 24 5.32 16.33 12.76
CA LYS A 24 5.32 16.79 11.36
C LYS A 24 6.07 15.83 10.44
N GLY A 25 7.27 15.39 10.82
CA GLY A 25 8.04 14.42 10.04
C GLY A 25 7.30 13.08 9.89
N LEU A 26 6.58 12.65 10.93
CA LEU A 26 5.72 11.47 10.87
C LEU A 26 4.56 11.61 9.87
N GLU A 27 3.92 12.78 9.82
CA GLU A 27 2.83 13.05 8.86
C GLU A 27 3.36 13.07 7.43
N GLU A 28 4.48 13.76 7.17
CA GLU A 28 5.11 13.80 5.84
C GLU A 28 5.52 12.40 5.35
N LEU A 29 6.08 11.56 6.25
CA LEU A 29 6.43 10.17 5.93
C LEU A 29 5.20 9.30 5.64
N LYS A 30 4.12 9.48 6.41
CA LYS A 30 2.85 8.77 6.15
C LYS A 30 2.29 9.13 4.78
N GLU A 31 2.28 10.42 4.43
CA GLU A 31 1.81 10.88 3.13
C GLU A 31 2.69 10.33 1.99
N LEU A 32 4.02 10.37 2.15
CA LEU A 32 4.96 9.85 1.16
C LEU A 32 4.77 8.34 0.93
N LEU A 33 4.68 7.57 2.01
CA LEU A 33 4.45 6.12 1.93
C LEU A 33 3.09 5.82 1.30
N TYR A 34 2.04 6.52 1.72
CA TYR A 34 0.70 6.35 1.17
C TYR A 34 0.66 6.66 -0.33
N SER A 35 1.28 7.77 -0.75
CA SER A 35 1.37 8.16 -2.15
C SER A 35 2.16 7.14 -2.98
N TYR A 36 3.31 6.68 -2.48
CA TYR A 36 4.14 5.71 -3.17
C TYR A 36 3.43 4.37 -3.37
N TYR A 37 2.82 3.82 -2.32
CA TYR A 37 2.11 2.54 -2.42
C TYR A 37 0.81 2.66 -3.23
N SER A 38 0.08 3.78 -3.13
CA SER A 38 -1.10 4.04 -3.97
C SER A 38 -0.70 4.07 -5.44
N LYS A 39 0.34 4.82 -5.79
CA LYS A 39 0.84 4.90 -7.17
C LYS A 39 1.30 3.54 -7.70
N LYS A 40 2.05 2.78 -6.90
CA LYS A 40 2.50 1.43 -7.29
C LYS A 40 1.33 0.48 -7.49
N MET A 41 0.29 0.59 -6.67
CA MET A 41 -0.93 -0.21 -6.80
C MET A 41 -1.69 0.17 -8.07
N ASP A 42 -1.87 1.46 -8.35
CA ASP A 42 -2.49 1.94 -9.59
C ASP A 42 -1.71 1.50 -10.82
N GLU A 43 -0.37 1.59 -10.80
CA GLU A 43 0.49 1.10 -11.89
C GLU A 43 0.32 -0.41 -12.09
N SER A 44 0.31 -1.20 -11.01
CA SER A 44 0.10 -2.65 -11.09
C SER A 44 -1.30 -3.00 -11.62
N LEU A 45 -2.33 -2.24 -11.22
CA LEU A 45 -3.70 -2.41 -11.71
C LEU A 45 -3.80 -2.07 -13.20
N ASN A 46 -3.14 -0.98 -13.64
CA ASN A 46 -3.08 -0.59 -15.04
C ASN A 46 -2.31 -1.64 -15.87
N GLU A 47 -1.19 -2.16 -15.39
CA GLU A 47 -0.46 -3.25 -16.06
C GLU A 47 -1.30 -4.53 -16.19
N LEU A 48 -2.07 -4.87 -15.15
CA LEU A 48 -2.99 -6.00 -15.20
C LEU A 48 -4.14 -5.77 -16.19
N TRP A 49 -4.62 -4.53 -16.32
CA TRP A 49 -5.61 -4.14 -17.32
C TRP A 49 -5.06 -4.21 -18.74
N ASP A 50 -3.89 -3.61 -18.99
CA ASP A 50 -3.25 -3.56 -20.30
C ASP A 50 -2.77 -4.94 -20.78
N SER A 51 -2.41 -5.83 -19.85
CA SER A 51 -2.07 -7.23 -20.17
C SER A 51 -3.30 -8.11 -20.46
N GLY A 52 -4.52 -7.58 -20.30
CA GLY A 52 -5.77 -8.31 -20.51
C GLY A 52 -6.04 -9.38 -19.45
N VAL A 53 -5.26 -9.40 -18.36
CA VAL A 53 -5.49 -10.28 -17.20
C VAL A 53 -6.63 -9.73 -16.34
N LEU A 54 -6.76 -8.41 -16.26
CA LEU A 54 -7.91 -7.70 -15.71
C LEU A 54 -8.81 -7.27 -16.86
N ASP A 55 -10.08 -7.61 -16.81
CA ASP A 55 -11.11 -7.11 -17.72
C ASP A 55 -12.29 -6.56 -16.92
N GLN A 56 -13.18 -5.81 -17.57
CA GLN A 56 -14.35 -5.20 -16.91
C GLN A 56 -15.19 -6.25 -16.17
N LYS A 57 -15.25 -7.48 -16.69
CA LYS A 57 -16.03 -8.57 -16.11
C LYS A 57 -15.43 -9.07 -14.80
N ARG A 58 -14.09 -9.19 -14.71
CA ARG A 58 -13.36 -9.53 -13.48
C ARG A 58 -13.43 -8.40 -12.45
N LEU A 59 -13.40 -7.13 -12.88
CA LEU A 59 -13.63 -6.00 -11.98
C LEU A 59 -15.05 -6.02 -11.40
N ASP A 60 -16.05 -6.29 -12.24
CA ASP A 60 -17.43 -6.42 -11.79
C ASP A 60 -17.62 -7.61 -10.84
N GLU A 61 -16.88 -8.72 -11.05
CA GLU A 61 -16.87 -9.86 -10.13
C GLU A 61 -16.20 -9.52 -8.79
N ILE A 62 -15.07 -8.81 -8.79
CA ILE A 62 -14.38 -8.35 -7.56
C ILE A 62 -15.24 -7.35 -6.79
N ASN A 63 -15.92 -6.44 -7.49
CA ASN A 63 -16.79 -5.43 -6.87
C ASN A 63 -18.07 -6.05 -6.30
N ASN A 64 -18.53 -7.18 -6.87
CA ASN A 64 -19.65 -7.97 -6.35
C ASN A 64 -19.24 -9.01 -5.30
N MET A 65 -17.94 -9.28 -5.13
CA MET A 65 -17.47 -9.98 -3.94
C MET A 65 -17.59 -9.02 -2.77
N ASP A 66 -18.58 -9.29 -1.92
CA ASP A 66 -18.97 -8.54 -0.72
C ASP A 66 -17.72 -8.24 0.15
N LEU A 67 -17.05 -7.13 -0.14
CA LEU A 67 -16.01 -6.57 0.70
C LEU A 67 -16.73 -5.99 1.91
N PRO A 68 -16.44 -6.49 3.14
CA PRO A 68 -17.08 -5.96 4.33
C PRO A 68 -16.83 -4.46 4.40
N LYS A 69 -17.92 -3.69 4.38
CA LYS A 69 -17.96 -2.24 4.56
C LYS A 69 -17.34 -1.82 5.88
#